data_AF-A0AAD8H310-F1
#
_entry.id   AF-A0AAD8H310-F1
#
_cell.length_a   1.000
_cell.length_b   1.000
_cell.length_c   1.000
_cell.angle_alpha   90.00
_cell.angle_beta   90.00
_cell.angle_gamma   90.00
#
_symmetry.space_group_name_H-M   'P 1'
#
loop_
_entity.id
_entity.type
_entity.pdbx_description
1 polymer ?
#
loop_
_entity_poly.entity_id
_entity_poly.type
_entity_poly.pdbx_seq_one_letter_code
_entity_poly.pdbx_strand_id
1 'polypeptide(L)'
;MDSDTITEAERLLEIAEKFLQSKDLTSERDFAVLAQETAPLLDGSDQILAISDVFLAAETKKVSNKTSPSSAPTSDAVVSPPRSCRRPPKVADPAEGHIHLLVYNF
;
A
#
# COMPACT_ATOMS: atom_id res chain seq x y z
N MET A 1 -25.20 1.58 -32.62
CA MET A 1 -25.06 3.04 -32.39
C MET A 1 -24.11 3.15 -31.21
N ASP A 2 -22.86 2.75 -31.43
CA ASP A 2 -21.87 2.50 -30.37
C ASP A 2 -20.52 3.14 -30.73
N SER A 3 -20.36 3.54 -31.99
CA SER A 3 -19.14 4.18 -32.49
C SER A 3 -18.95 5.57 -31.89
N ASP A 4 -20.04 6.32 -31.63
CA ASP A 4 -19.96 7.66 -31.08
C ASP A 4 -19.52 7.66 -29.61
N THR A 5 -19.98 6.67 -28.82
CA THR A 5 -19.58 6.50 -27.41
C THR A 5 -18.15 6.03 -27.29
N ILE A 6 -17.68 5.14 -28.19
CA ILE A 6 -16.28 4.73 -28.25
C ILE A 6 -15.40 5.93 -28.61
N THR A 7 -15.79 6.71 -29.62
CA THR A 7 -15.03 7.89 -30.07
C THR A 7 -14.92 8.96 -28.97
N GLU A 8 -16.03 9.23 -28.26
CA GLU A 8 -15.99 10.19 -27.15
C GLU A 8 -15.16 9.67 -25.97
N ALA A 9 -15.26 8.38 -25.65
CA ALA A 9 -14.45 7.77 -24.61
C ALA A 9 -12.94 7.76 -24.96
N GLU A 10 -12.56 7.51 -26.21
CA GLU A 10 -11.19 7.65 -26.70
C GLU A 10 -10.67 9.08 -26.53
N ARG A 11 -11.49 10.08 -26.85
CA ARG A 11 -11.15 11.50 -26.65
C ARG A 11 -10.95 11.82 -25.17
N LEU A 12 -11.78 11.27 -24.29
CA LEU A 12 -11.63 11.42 -22.83
C LEU A 12 -10.33 10.76 -22.33
N LEU A 13 -9.95 9.60 -22.87
CA LEU A 13 -8.68 8.93 -22.55
C LEU A 13 -7.46 9.74 -23.01
N GLU A 14 -7.48 10.32 -24.21
CA GLU A 14 -6.39 11.21 -24.67
C GLU A 14 -6.20 12.40 -23.71
N ILE A 15 -7.30 12.95 -23.19
CA ILE A 15 -7.24 14.04 -22.21
C ILE A 15 -6.63 13.54 -20.90
N ALA A 16 -7.06 12.38 -20.39
CA ALA A 16 -6.52 11.78 -19.19
C ALA A 16 -5.00 11.52 -19.31
N GLU A 17 -4.55 10.99 -20.46
CA GLU A 17 -3.12 10.74 -20.71
C GLU A 17 -2.29 12.05 -20.69
N LYS A 18 -2.83 13.14 -21.22
CA LYS A 18 -2.17 14.46 -21.15
C LYS A 18 -2.06 14.99 -19.71
N PHE A 19 -3.05 14.72 -18.87
CA PHE A 19 -3.00 15.07 -17.46
C PHE A 19 -2.00 14.21 -16.69
N LEU A 20 -1.88 12.92 -17.03
CA LEU A 20 -0.86 12.02 -16.47
C LEU A 20 0.57 12.53 -16.75
N GLN A 21 0.83 13.03 -17.96
CA GLN A 21 2.12 13.68 -18.29
C GLN A 21 2.37 14.94 -17.47
N SER A 22 1.31 15.69 -17.18
CA SER A 22 1.35 16.92 -16.38
C SER A 22 1.39 16.67 -14.86
N LYS A 23 1.26 15.41 -14.43
CA LYS A 23 1.11 14.97 -13.02
C LYS A 23 -0.12 15.55 -12.30
N ASP A 24 -1.18 15.88 -13.02
CA ASP A 24 -2.46 16.24 -12.40
C ASP A 24 -3.35 14.99 -12.33
N LEU A 25 -3.11 14.19 -11.28
CA LEU A 25 -3.76 12.89 -11.06
C LEU A 25 -5.23 13.02 -10.61
N THR A 26 -5.66 14.23 -10.19
CA THR A 26 -7.06 14.46 -9.77
C THR A 26 -7.93 14.58 -11.01
N SER A 27 -7.53 15.47 -11.93
CA SER A 27 -8.23 15.66 -13.21
C SER A 27 -8.17 14.39 -14.07
N GLU A 28 -7.03 13.72 -14.15
CA GLU A 28 -6.85 12.46 -14.87
C GLU A 28 -7.90 11.40 -14.45
N ARG A 29 -8.05 11.17 -13.14
CA ARG A 29 -8.96 10.15 -12.61
C ARG A 29 -10.40 10.41 -13.01
N ASP A 30 -10.85 11.67 -12.94
CA ASP A 30 -12.22 12.05 -13.31
C ASP A 30 -12.49 11.79 -14.80
N PHE A 31 -11.53 12.09 -15.69
CA PHE A 31 -11.65 11.81 -17.12
C PHE A 31 -11.63 10.31 -17.44
N ALA A 32 -10.80 9.52 -16.74
CA ALA A 32 -10.76 8.08 -16.92
C ALA A 32 -12.09 7.42 -16.49
N VAL A 33 -12.68 7.88 -15.38
CA VAL A 33 -14.02 7.43 -14.93
C VAL A 33 -15.09 7.81 -15.94
N LEU A 34 -15.11 9.06 -16.43
CA LEU A 34 -16.05 9.50 -17.48
C LEU A 34 -15.95 8.66 -18.76
N ALA A 35 -14.74 8.27 -19.17
CA ALA A 35 -14.53 7.38 -20.30
C ALA A 35 -15.16 5.99 -20.05
N GLN A 36 -15.05 5.46 -18.84
CA GLN A 36 -15.67 4.19 -18.44
C GLN A 36 -17.21 4.29 -18.35
N GLU A 37 -17.74 5.43 -17.89
CA GLU A 37 -19.19 5.68 -17.87
C GLU A 37 -19.77 5.78 -19.30
N THR A 38 -19.00 6.35 -20.22
CA THR A 38 -19.40 6.50 -21.62
C THR A 38 -19.28 5.18 -22.39
N ALA A 39 -18.20 4.43 -22.16
CA ALA A 39 -17.93 3.15 -22.80
C ALA A 39 -17.26 2.18 -21.79
N PRO A 40 -18.05 1.41 -21.03
CA PRO A 40 -17.53 0.54 -19.96
C PRO A 40 -16.71 -0.66 -20.48
N LEU A 41 -16.74 -0.91 -21.78
CA LEU A 41 -15.97 -1.96 -22.45
C LEU A 41 -14.71 -1.44 -23.14
N LEU A 42 -14.35 -0.16 -22.94
CA LEU A 42 -13.18 0.43 -23.56
C LEU A 42 -11.90 0.01 -22.81
N ASP A 43 -11.10 -0.83 -23.45
CA ASP A 43 -9.80 -1.24 -22.96
C ASP A 43 -8.84 -0.03 -22.94
N GLY A 44 -8.61 0.54 -21.76
CA GLY A 44 -7.70 1.67 -21.56
C GLY A 44 -7.99 2.50 -20.31
N SER A 45 -9.26 2.67 -19.96
CA SER A 45 -9.66 3.42 -18.75
C SER A 45 -9.08 2.80 -17.47
N ASP A 46 -9.23 1.48 -17.29
CA ASP A 46 -8.67 0.75 -16.16
C ASP A 46 -7.14 0.84 -16.08
N GLN A 47 -6.46 0.90 -17.23
CA GLN A 47 -5.00 1.04 -17.27
C GLN A 47 -4.57 2.42 -16.79
N ILE A 48 -5.24 3.47 -17.24
CA ILE A 48 -4.96 4.84 -16.78
C ILE A 48 -5.19 4.93 -15.28
N LEU A 49 -6.33 4.47 -14.77
CA LEU A 49 -6.64 4.45 -13.32
C LEU A 49 -5.60 3.68 -12.51
N ALA A 50 -5.14 2.52 -12.99
CA ALA A 50 -4.11 1.74 -12.33
C ALA A 50 -2.77 2.49 -12.27
N ILE A 51 -2.42 3.22 -13.32
CA ILE A 51 -1.22 4.06 -13.35
C ILE A 51 -1.37 5.22 -12.36
N SER A 52 -2.51 5.93 -12.35
CA SER A 52 -2.77 7.02 -11.39
C SER A 52 -2.66 6.53 -9.94
N ASP A 53 -3.24 5.37 -9.63
CA ASP A 53 -3.21 4.77 -8.29
C ASP A 53 -1.78 4.45 -7.84
N VAL A 54 -0.92 3.98 -8.74
CA VAL A 54 0.51 3.75 -8.45
C VAL A 54 1.23 5.07 -8.17
N PHE A 55 0.96 6.13 -8.92
CA PHE A 55 1.54 7.45 -8.68
C PHE A 55 1.06 8.06 -7.35
N LEU A 56 -0.23 7.98 -7.03
CA LEU A 56 -0.79 8.42 -5.74
C LEU A 56 -0.19 7.64 -4.57
N ALA A 57 -0.04 6.33 -4.71
CA ALA A 57 0.62 5.48 -3.71
C ALA A 57 2.10 5.85 -3.54
N ALA A 58 2.80 6.16 -4.64
CA ALA A 58 4.19 6.59 -4.61
C ALA A 58 4.38 7.97 -3.94
N GLU A 59 3.45 8.92 -4.15
CA GLU A 59 3.46 10.22 -3.47
C GLU A 59 3.19 10.07 -1.97
N THR A 60 2.22 9.24 -1.59
CA THR A 60 1.86 9.01 -0.18
C THR A 60 2.98 8.32 0.60
N LYS A 61 3.75 7.43 -0.05
CA LYS A 61 4.86 6.69 0.57
C LYS A 61 6.06 7.56 0.95
N LYS A 62 6.19 8.77 0.39
CA LYS A 62 7.25 9.72 0.77
C LYS A 62 7.05 10.35 2.17
N VAL A 63 5.89 10.18 2.79
CA VAL A 63 5.55 10.89 4.05
C VAL A 63 5.66 9.99 5.31
N SER A 64 5.82 8.67 5.18
CA SER A 64 5.81 7.75 6.33
C SER A 64 7.21 7.22 6.71
N ASN A 65 7.99 8.07 7.38
CA ASN A 65 9.01 7.63 8.35
C ASN A 65 8.84 8.35 9.71
N LYS A 66 7.62 8.75 10.01
CA LYS A 66 7.23 9.37 11.28
C LYS A 66 5.71 9.25 11.32
N THR A 67 5.15 8.19 11.88
CA THR A 67 4.99 8.06 13.33
C THR A 67 4.61 6.61 13.65
N SER A 68 5.11 6.16 14.79
CA SER A 68 5.02 4.86 15.47
C SER A 68 3.74 4.00 15.33
N PRO A 69 3.84 2.66 15.54
CA PRO A 69 2.72 1.83 15.95
C PRO A 69 2.33 2.18 17.40
N SER A 70 1.56 3.25 17.56
CA SER A 70 0.95 3.65 18.83
C SER A 70 -0.44 3.03 18.96
N SER A 71 -0.49 1.72 19.20
CA SER A 71 -1.66 1.05 19.78
C SER A 71 -1.25 0.28 21.02
N ALA A 72 -0.83 1.03 22.04
CA ALA A 72 -0.90 0.56 23.42
C ALA A 72 -2.33 0.83 23.93
N PRO A 73 -3.08 -0.17 24.41
CA PRO A 73 -4.32 0.07 25.13
C PRO A 73 -3.99 0.66 26.52
N THR A 74 -4.32 1.93 26.72
CA THR A 74 -4.20 2.59 28.02
C THR A 74 -5.29 2.11 28.97
N SER A 75 -4.88 1.27 29.91
CA SER A 75 -5.13 1.37 31.36
C SER A 75 -6.55 1.71 31.85
N ASP A 76 -7.15 0.73 32.53
CA ASP A 76 -8.00 0.98 33.69
C ASP A 76 -7.53 0.13 34.88
N ALA A 77 -7.85 0.61 36.08
CA ALA A 77 -6.93 0.68 37.20
C ALA A 77 -7.01 -0.45 38.25
N VAL A 78 -5.92 -0.54 39.02
CA VAL A 78 -5.83 -0.82 40.48
C VAL A 78 -6.27 -2.20 41.03
N VAL A 79 -5.28 -3.04 41.40
CA VAL A 79 -4.98 -3.35 42.82
C VAL A 79 -3.63 -4.07 42.94
N SER A 80 -2.79 -3.57 43.85
CA SER A 80 -1.62 -4.22 44.44
C SER A 80 -1.89 -4.30 45.96
N PRO A 81 -1.17 -5.08 46.80
CA PRO A 81 -0.39 -6.34 46.63
C PRO A 81 -0.73 -7.34 47.81
N PRO A 82 0.04 -8.38 48.25
CA PRO A 82 1.44 -8.30 48.71
C PRO A 82 2.37 -9.49 48.36
N ARG A 83 3.65 -9.25 48.64
CA ARG A 83 4.85 -10.08 48.48
C ARG A 83 4.75 -11.51 49.04
N SER A 84 5.28 -12.51 48.32
CA SER A 84 6.06 -13.60 48.94
C SER A 84 6.89 -14.43 47.93
N CYS A 85 8.20 -14.29 48.04
CA CYS A 85 9.21 -15.36 48.04
C CYS A 85 9.37 -16.36 46.86
N ARG A 86 10.51 -16.18 46.17
CA ARG A 86 11.55 -17.19 45.85
C ARG A 86 11.21 -18.33 44.87
N ARG A 87 11.86 -18.28 43.70
CA ARG A 87 12.80 -19.35 43.26
C ARG A 87 13.91 -18.80 42.37
N PRO A 88 15.20 -19.12 42.62
CA PRO A 88 16.32 -18.72 41.77
C PRO A 88 16.41 -19.57 40.49
N PRO A 89 17.12 -19.08 39.44
CA PRO A 89 17.32 -19.80 38.19
C PRO A 89 18.38 -20.92 38.36
N LYS A 90 18.10 -22.11 37.80
CA LYS A 90 19.06 -23.22 37.75
C LYS A 90 19.69 -23.33 36.35
N VAL A 91 20.85 -22.69 36.24
CA VAL A 91 22.11 -23.03 35.55
C VAL A 91 22.17 -24.21 34.55
N ALA A 92 22.85 -23.93 33.42
CA ALA A 92 23.62 -24.81 32.48
C ALA A 92 22.80 -25.81 31.63
N ASP A 93 23.09 -26.02 30.33
CA ASP A 93 24.41 -26.27 29.73
C ASP A 93 24.65 -25.66 28.32
N PRO A 94 25.93 -25.48 27.94
CA PRO A 94 26.42 -25.19 26.60
C PRO A 94 26.85 -26.48 25.87
N ALA A 95 26.35 -26.70 24.65
CA ALA A 95 26.96 -27.60 23.68
C ALA A 95 26.59 -27.05 22.29
N GLU A 96 27.53 -26.38 21.62
CA GLU A 96 28.33 -26.99 20.54
C GLU A 96 27.47 -27.50 19.38
N GLY A 97 27.64 -26.91 18.20
CA GLY A 97 27.11 -27.52 16.99
C GLY A 97 27.05 -26.63 15.77
N HIS A 98 28.20 -26.52 15.09
CA HIS A 98 28.30 -26.34 13.64
C HIS A 98 27.72 -25.08 13.00
N ILE A 99 28.63 -24.11 12.86
CA ILE A 99 28.89 -23.45 11.56
C ILE A 99 28.74 -24.43 10.38
N HIS A 100 27.77 -24.16 9.50
CA HIS A 100 27.89 -24.45 8.07
C HIS A 100 27.49 -23.18 7.31
N LEU A 101 28.48 -22.30 7.18
CA LEU A 101 28.61 -21.49 5.98
C LEU A 101 28.86 -22.46 4.81
N LEU A 102 28.46 -22.04 3.61
CA LEU A 102 28.60 -22.69 2.30
C LEU A 102 27.39 -23.59 1.97
N VAL A 103 26.65 -23.44 0.87
CA VAL A 103 26.94 -22.76 -0.40
C VAL A 103 25.70 -22.95 -1.34
N TYR A 104 25.58 -22.09 -2.36
CA TYR A 104 24.74 -22.17 -3.59
C TYR A 104 23.27 -21.71 -3.57
N ASN A 105 23.11 -20.48 -4.08
CA ASN A 105 22.04 -20.01 -4.94
C ASN A 105 21.52 -21.10 -5.90
N PHE A 106 20.19 -21.19 -6.02
CA PHE A 106 19.52 -21.55 -7.27
C PHE A 106 18.45 -20.50 -7.54
#